data_AF-A0A3D6BYG7-F1
#
_entry.id   AF-A0A3D6BYG7-F1
#
_cell.length_a   1.000
_cell.length_b   1.000
_cell.length_c   1.000
_cell.angle_alpha   90.00
_cell.angle_beta   90.00
_cell.angle_gamma   90.00
#
_symmetry.space_group_name_H-M   'P 1'
#
loop_
_entity.id
_entity.type
_entity.pdbx_description
1 polymer ?
#
loop_
_entity_poly.entity_id
_entity_poly.type
_entity_poly.pdbx_seq_one_letter_code
_entity_poly.pdbx_strand_id
1 'polypeptide(L)' 'MSTPIEKEIVGLLQKGDKRAVTLLYENYADALYGVILKVLSDEDLAQDALQETFVKVWKNSKSYNEKKAKLFTWLYR' A
#
# COMPACT_ATOMS: atom_id res chain seq x y z
N MET A 1 -12.88 3.58 -12.30
CA MET A 1 -13.11 2.14 -12.08
C MET A 1 -11.86 1.60 -11.40
N SER A 2 -12.00 0.79 -10.34
CA SER A 2 -10.84 0.13 -9.74
C SER A 2 -10.31 -0.92 -10.72
N THR A 3 -8.99 -0.98 -10.90
CA THR A 3 -8.36 -1.92 -11.83
C THR A 3 -8.56 -3.37 -11.36
N PRO A 4 -8.43 -4.38 -12.25
CA PRO A 4 -8.53 -5.78 -11.84
C PRO A 4 -7.56 -6.13 -10.70
N ILE A 5 -6.34 -5.60 -10.76
CA ILE A 5 -5.32 -5.81 -9.74
C ILE A 5 -5.69 -5.19 -8.39
N GLU A 6 -6.30 -3.99 -8.37
CA GLU A 6 -6.79 -3.38 -7.12
C GLU A 6 -7.81 -4.27 -6.43
N LYS A 7 -8.77 -4.83 -7.19
CA LYS A 7 -9.78 -5.72 -6.64
C LYS A 7 -9.18 -7.00 -6.07
N GLU A 8 -8.17 -7.55 -6.74
CA GLU A 8 -7.45 -8.73 -6.28
C GLU A 8 -6.72 -8.45 -4.96
N ILE A 9 -5.96 -7.35 -4.90
CA ILE A 9 -5.27 -6.92 -3.68
C ILE A 9 -6.24 -6.77 -2.52
N VAL A 10 -7.37 -6.09 -2.74
CA VAL A 10 -8.39 -5.89 -1.69
C VAL A 10 -8.99 -7.22 -1.22
N GLY A 11 -9.30 -8.13 -2.15
CA GLY A 11 -9.79 -9.46 -1.82
C GLY A 11 -8.80 -10.28 -1.00
N LEU A 12 -7.50 -10.18 -1.30
CA LEU A 12 -6.43 -10.84 -0.55
C LEU A 12 -6.20 -10.18 0.83
N LEU A 13 -6.25 -8.84 0.91
CA LEU A 13 -6.15 -8.09 2.18
C LEU A 13 -7.26 -8.50 3.15
N GLN A 14 -8.50 -8.60 2.68
CA GLN A 14 -9.64 -9.02 3.50
C GLN A 14 -9.50 -10.46 4.02
N LYS A 15 -8.86 -11.33 3.23
CA LYS A 15 -8.57 -12.72 3.61
C LYS A 15 -7.36 -12.84 4.53
N GLY A 16 -6.61 -11.77 4.76
CA GLY A 16 -5.33 -11.83 5.48
C GLY A 16 -4.31 -12.69 4.73
N ASP A 17 -4.34 -12.67 3.40
CA ASP A 17 -3.39 -13.38 2.55
C ASP A 17 -2.19 -12.49 2.26
N LYS A 18 -0.99 -12.97 2.62
CA LYS A 18 0.26 -12.21 2.47
C LYS A 18 0.57 -11.80 1.03
N ARG A 19 0.04 -12.54 0.05
CA ARG A 19 0.16 -12.18 -1.39
C ARG A 19 -0.37 -10.78 -1.68
N ALA A 20 -1.33 -10.30 -0.89
CA ALA A 20 -1.83 -8.94 -1.00
C ALA A 20 -0.73 -7.88 -0.89
N VAL A 21 0.18 -8.06 0.08
CA VAL A 21 1.27 -7.10 0.35
C VAL A 21 2.32 -7.18 -0.75
N THR A 22 2.61 -8.37 -1.27
CA THR A 22 3.50 -8.56 -2.43
C THR A 22 2.98 -7.81 -3.64
N LEU A 23 1.71 -8.02 -4.01
CA LEU A 23 1.10 -7.32 -5.14
C LEU A 23 1.05 -5.80 -4.91
N LEU A 24 0.80 -5.37 -3.68
CA LEU A 24 0.85 -3.95 -3.30
C LEU A 24 2.24 -3.35 -3.51
N TYR A 25 3.28 -4.07 -3.10
CA TYR A 25 4.66 -3.65 -3.28
C TYR A 25 4.99 -3.57 -4.77
N GLU A 26 4.77 -4.63 -5.53
CA GLU A 26 5.07 -4.69 -6.97
C GLU A 26 4.37 -3.62 -7.80
N ASN A 27 3.17 -3.19 -7.41
CA ASN A 27 2.37 -2.25 -8.19
C ASN A 27 2.42 -0.80 -7.69
N TYR A 28 2.81 -0.57 -6.42
CA TYR A 28 2.71 0.75 -5.80
C TYR A 28 3.99 1.22 -5.08
N ALA A 29 5.00 0.36 -4.87
CA ALA A 29 6.22 0.72 -4.17
C ALA A 29 6.95 1.89 -4.86
N ASP A 30 7.14 1.85 -6.17
CA ASP A 30 7.88 2.89 -6.90
C ASP A 30 7.21 4.27 -6.78
N ALA A 31 5.87 4.31 -6.91
CA ALA A 31 5.11 5.54 -6.79
C ALA A 31 5.15 6.11 -5.36
N LEU A 32 5.00 5.24 -4.34
CA LEU A 32 5.09 5.64 -2.94
C LEU A 32 6.51 6.07 -2.57
N TYR A 33 7.52 5.32 -2.98
CA TYR A 33 8.92 5.62 -2.76
C TYR A 33 9.28 6.99 -3.37
N GLY A 34 8.87 7.26 -4.61
CA GLY A 34 9.10 8.56 -5.23
C GLY A 34 8.46 9.74 -4.50
N VAL A 35 7.34 9.54 -3.80
CA VAL A 35 6.74 10.57 -2.95
C VAL A 35 7.50 10.70 -1.63
N ILE A 36 7.79 9.58 -0.97
CA ILE A 36 8.50 9.56 0.32
C ILE A 36 9.89 10.17 0.17
N LEU A 37 10.63 9.81 -0.88
CA LEU A 37 11.97 10.33 -1.15
C LEU A 37 11.96 11.84 -1.38
N LYS A 38 10.91 12.39 -2.04
CA LYS A 38 10.76 13.85 -2.18
C LYS A 38 10.53 14.57 -0.87
N VAL A 39 9.96 13.89 0.13
CA VAL A 39 9.67 14.46 1.45
C VAL A 39 10.89 14.35 2.37
N LEU A 40 11.55 13.20 2.39
CA LEU A 40 12.66 12.93 3.31
C LEU A 40 14.02 13.37 2.75
N SER A 41 14.18 13.42 1.42
CA SER A 41 15.43 13.72 0.72
C SER A 41 16.62 12.84 1.15
N ASP A 42 16.33 11.62 1.61
CA ASP A 42 17.29 10.62 2.09
C ASP A 42 16.79 9.23 1.66
N GLU A 43 17.64 8.45 0.99
CA GLU A 43 17.25 7.16 0.41
C GLU A 43 17.03 6.08 1.48
N ASP A 44 17.87 6.04 2.51
CA ASP A 44 17.80 5.04 3.58
C ASP A 44 16.51 5.26 4.40
N LEU A 45 16.26 6.51 4.81
CA LEU A 45 15.04 6.87 5.51
C LEU A 45 13.79 6.65 4.65
N ALA A 46 13.88 6.86 3.34
CA ALA A 46 12.77 6.62 2.43
C ALA A 46 12.46 5.14 2.26
N GLN A 47 13.47 4.28 2.20
CA GLN A 47 13.28 2.83 2.17
C GLN A 47 12.63 2.32 3.47
N ASP A 48 13.12 2.78 4.62
CA ASP A 48 12.55 2.42 5.92
C ASP A 48 11.09 2.86 6.06
N ALA A 49 10.80 4.12 5.70
CA ALA A 49 9.44 4.65 5.73
C ALA A 49 8.49 3.92 4.76
N LEU A 50 8.97 3.53 3.58
CA LEU A 50 8.21 2.72 2.63
C LEU A 50 7.87 1.36 3.24
N GLN A 51 8.85 0.70 3.85
CA GLN A 51 8.67 -0.60 4.48
C GLN A 51 7.66 -0.52 5.64
N GLU A 52 7.80 0.48 6.52
CA GLU A 52 6.84 0.75 7.59
C GLU A 52 5.42 1.00 7.07
N THR A 53 5.29 1.68 5.93
CA THR A 53 3.99 1.95 5.30
C THR A 53 3.30 0.63 4.92
N PHE A 54 3.99 -0.29 4.25
CA PHE A 54 3.41 -1.60 3.91
C PHE A 54 3.10 -2.44 5.15
N VAL A 55 3.92 -2.36 6.21
CA VAL A 55 3.63 -3.01 7.50
C VAL A 55 2.36 -2.46 8.14
N LYS A 56 2.18 -1.13 8.14
CA LYS A 56 0.96 -0.46 8.65
C LYS A 56 -0.27 -0.87 7.83
N VAL A 57 -0.14 -0.94 6.52
CA VAL A 57 -1.19 -1.39 5.60
C VAL A 57 -1.61 -2.82 5.90
N TRP A 58 -0.65 -3.73 6.09
CA TRP A 58 -0.95 -5.11 6.46
C TRP A 58 -1.69 -5.20 7.80
N LYS A 59 -1.20 -4.48 8.82
CA LYS A 59 -1.81 -4.46 10.17
C LYS A 59 -3.23 -3.90 10.14
N ASN A 60 -3.49 -2.90 9.30
CA ASN A 60 -4.78 -2.24 9.17
C ASN A 60 -5.66 -2.77 8.03
N SER A 61 -5.23 -3.84 7.35
CA SER A 61 -5.89 -4.40 6.16
C SER A 61 -7.37 -4.73 6.38
N LYS A 62 -7.73 -5.21 7.58
CA LYS A 62 -9.11 -5.51 7.98
C LYS A 62 -10.01 -4.27 8.13
N SER A 63 -9.42 -3.09 8.32
CA SER A 63 -10.15 -1.82 8.43
C SER A 63 -10.45 -1.18 7.08
N TYR A 64 -9.79 -1.67 6.01
CA TYR A 64 -9.98 -1.14 4.68
C TYR A 64 -11.39 -1.40 4.17
N ASN A 65 -12.02 -0.35 3.63
CA ASN A 65 -13.35 -0.42 3.05
C ASN A 65 -13.35 0.29 1.69
N GLU A 66 -13.43 -0.52 0.63
CA GLU A 66 -13.44 -0.05 -0.76
C GLU A 66 -14.61 0.90 -1.10
N LYS A 67 -15.71 0.85 -0.34
CA LYS A 67 -16.84 1.77 -0.50
C LYS A 67 -16.57 3.16 0.08
N LYS A 68 -15.58 3.29 0.98
CA LYS A 68 -15.22 4.56 1.64
C LYS A 68 -14.07 5.28 0.95
N ALA A 69 -13.10 4.55 0.40
CA ALA A 69 -11.96 5.13 -0.29
C ALA A 69 -11.34 4.13 -1.28
N LYS A 70 -10.78 4.64 -2.37
CA LYS A 70 -9.90 3.85 -3.25
C LYS A 70 -8.67 3.40 -2.46
N LEU A 71 -8.12 2.25 -2.84
CA LEU A 71 -6.95 1.65 -2.18
C LEU A 71 -5.80 2.66 -2.11
N PHE A 72 -5.43 3.25 -3.25
CA PHE A 72 -4.37 4.26 -3.31
C PHE A 72 -4.61 5.41 -2.33
N THR A 73 -5.80 6.01 -2.30
CA THR A 73 -6.13 7.10 -1.36
C THR A 73 -6.02 6.67 0.11
N TRP A 74 -6.35 5.41 0.42
CA TRP A 74 -6.21 4.87 1.77
C TRP A 74 -4.75 4.63 2.16
N LEU A 75 -3.86 4.29 1.22
CA LEU A 75 -2.42 4.14 1.48
C LEU A 75 -1.74 5.48 1.86
N TYR A 76 -2.29 6.61 1.43
CA TYR A 76 -1.77 7.95 1.75
C TYR A 76 -2.29 8.54 3.07
N ARG A 77 -3.17 7.83 3.79
CA ARG A 77 -3.74 8.24 5.08
C ARG A 77 -3.02 7.57 6.23
#